data_AF-A0A0R2C515-F1
#
_entry.id   AF-A0A0R2C515-F1
#
_cell.length_a   1.000
_cell.length_b   1.000
_cell.length_c   1.000
_cell.angle_alpha   90.00
_cell.angle_beta   90.00
_cell.angle_gamma   90.00
#
_symmetry.space_group_name_H-M   'P 1'
#
loop_
_entity.id
_entity.type
_entity.pdbx_description
1 polymer ?
#
loop_
_entity_poly.entity_id
_entity_poly.type
_entity_poly.pdbx_seq_one_letter_code
_entity_poly.pdbx_strand_id
1 'polypeptide(L)'
;MATMLDYLAHARTESPKAIPLNPIEVAALAQLAYLNLDEWQYQTLPNLDTLATLPALNDLVAGTWNEEGNRQLVQHLGQAPRFRDAHILNYLNRQDPDQEQQFSVMTLQLAPQRYYIAFRGTRANFVDWKEDFNMTYMDATPSQVDAARYVRHQMDRYPGRFYLGGHSKGGNLATYAYLHAGPTTQRRVIAVYNLDGPGLGAPLPASANGIVHKLVPQNSVIGMIMERTHNFQVVQSTAHGPRQHDPFTWAVRDNDFVYLPTTSALSQHAQRTINLWVDSMDDATKAAALNAAYRIIQQTEVSTLTELRRNFPQSAKLIVQALHQTDAATYNEWRAVMQQLIGALLASRNH
;
A
#
# COMPACT_ATOMS: atom_id res chain seq x y z
N MET A 1 -11.54 -21.47 -3.70
CA MET A 1 -11.41 -21.00 -2.31
C MET A 1 -12.17 -19.70 -2.20
N ALA A 2 -12.85 -19.46 -1.08
CA ALA A 2 -13.53 -18.21 -0.84
C ALA A 2 -12.50 -17.05 -0.77
N THR A 3 -12.98 -15.84 -1.05
CA THR A 3 -12.23 -14.60 -1.07
C THR A 3 -12.88 -13.59 -0.11
N MET A 4 -12.29 -12.40 -0.02
CA MET A 4 -12.86 -11.28 0.74
C MET A 4 -14.28 -10.91 0.28
N LEU A 5 -14.59 -10.98 -1.02
CA LEU A 5 -15.93 -10.65 -1.52
C LEU A 5 -16.97 -11.69 -1.08
N ASP A 6 -16.62 -12.98 -1.11
CA ASP A 6 -17.47 -14.06 -0.62
C ASP A 6 -17.77 -13.91 0.88
N TYR A 7 -16.78 -13.47 1.65
CA TYR A 7 -16.93 -13.13 3.07
C TYR A 7 -17.86 -11.95 3.27
N LEU A 8 -17.65 -10.84 2.55
CA LEU A 8 -18.43 -9.62 2.71
C LEU A 8 -19.89 -9.80 2.33
N ALA A 9 -20.20 -10.69 1.37
CA ALA A 9 -21.57 -11.07 1.03
C ALA A 9 -22.35 -11.66 2.21
N HIS A 10 -21.64 -12.24 3.20
CA HIS A 10 -22.21 -12.82 4.41
C HIS A 10 -21.47 -12.31 5.66
N ALA A 11 -21.15 -11.02 5.69
CA ALA A 11 -20.37 -10.43 6.76
C ALA A 11 -21.05 -10.59 8.13
N ARG A 12 -20.22 -10.55 9.19
CA ARG A 12 -20.69 -10.46 10.58
C ARG A 12 -21.62 -9.27 10.75
N THR A 13 -22.55 -9.35 11.70
CA THR A 13 -23.58 -8.32 11.93
C THR A 13 -23.30 -7.46 13.15
N GLU A 14 -22.51 -7.95 14.11
CA GLU A 14 -22.19 -7.22 15.33
C GLU A 14 -21.40 -5.94 15.00
N SER A 15 -21.54 -4.90 15.82
CA SER A 15 -20.80 -3.63 15.61
C SER A 15 -19.28 -3.81 15.79
N PRO A 16 -18.42 -3.05 15.09
CA PRO A 16 -16.97 -2.97 15.34
C PRO A 16 -16.60 -2.48 16.76
N LYS A 17 -17.58 -1.96 17.52
CA LYS A 17 -17.40 -1.67 18.95
C LYS A 17 -17.51 -2.93 19.82
N ALA A 18 -18.43 -3.84 19.48
CA ALA A 18 -18.71 -5.07 20.22
C ALA A 18 -17.68 -6.17 19.89
N ILE A 19 -17.41 -6.37 18.60
CA ILE A 19 -16.41 -7.34 18.13
C ILE A 19 -15.37 -6.62 17.27
N PRO A 20 -14.06 -6.70 17.61
CA PRO A 20 -12.99 -6.10 16.82
C PRO A 20 -13.03 -6.49 15.33
N LEU A 21 -12.44 -5.64 14.50
CA LEU A 21 -12.24 -5.97 13.09
C LEU A 21 -11.39 -7.22 12.95
N ASN A 22 -11.76 -8.12 12.03
CA ASN A 22 -10.86 -9.19 11.60
C ASN A 22 -9.97 -8.71 10.44
N PRO A 23 -8.92 -9.46 10.05
CA PRO A 23 -8.02 -9.06 8.97
C PRO A 23 -8.71 -8.85 7.62
N ILE A 24 -9.80 -9.58 7.33
CA ILE A 24 -10.55 -9.47 6.08
C ILE A 24 -11.28 -8.11 6.01
N GLU A 25 -11.98 -7.74 7.08
CA GLU A 25 -12.67 -6.45 7.19
C GLU A 25 -11.69 -5.28 7.13
N VAL A 26 -10.53 -5.41 7.76
CA VAL A 26 -9.44 -4.42 7.65
C VAL A 26 -8.99 -4.28 6.20
N ALA A 27 -8.77 -5.39 5.49
CA ALA A 27 -8.39 -5.36 4.07
C ALA A 27 -9.47 -4.69 3.22
N ALA A 28 -10.75 -4.96 3.51
CA ALA A 28 -11.85 -4.32 2.80
C ALA A 28 -11.90 -2.81 3.02
N LEU A 29 -11.74 -2.36 4.28
CA LEU A 29 -11.72 -0.94 4.62
C LEU A 29 -10.47 -0.22 4.07
N ALA A 30 -9.33 -0.92 3.98
CA ALA A 30 -8.14 -0.39 3.32
C ALA A 30 -8.36 -0.17 1.81
N GLN A 31 -9.12 -1.05 1.14
CA GLN A 31 -9.44 -0.89 -0.28
C GLN A 31 -10.34 0.32 -0.56
N LEU A 32 -11.21 0.73 0.37
CA LEU A 32 -12.00 1.97 0.22
C LEU A 32 -11.11 3.20 -0.01
N ALA A 33 -9.87 3.21 0.51
CA ALA A 33 -8.93 4.32 0.28
C ALA A 33 -8.63 4.55 -1.21
N TYR A 34 -8.84 3.54 -2.08
CA TYR A 34 -8.57 3.64 -3.52
C TYR A 34 -9.65 4.37 -4.31
N LEU A 35 -10.85 4.54 -3.75
CA LEU A 35 -11.95 5.23 -4.41
C LEU A 35 -11.55 6.66 -4.83
N ASN A 36 -12.04 7.09 -5.98
CA ASN A 36 -11.90 8.45 -6.45
C ASN A 36 -12.93 9.35 -5.77
N LEU A 37 -12.52 10.03 -4.71
CA LEU A 37 -13.36 10.93 -3.92
C LEU A 37 -12.91 12.39 -4.03
N ASP A 38 -12.16 12.73 -5.08
CA ASP A 38 -11.49 14.03 -5.23
C ASP A 38 -12.49 15.20 -5.19
N GLU A 39 -13.67 15.02 -5.79
CA GLU A 39 -14.76 16.01 -5.77
C GLU A 39 -15.33 16.23 -4.36
N TRP A 40 -15.12 15.31 -3.43
CA TRP A 40 -15.64 15.35 -2.06
C TRP A 40 -14.61 15.70 -0.99
N GLN A 41 -13.38 16.05 -1.36
CA GLN A 41 -12.31 16.40 -0.40
C GLN A 41 -12.71 17.49 0.60
N TYR A 42 -13.64 18.37 0.23
CA TYR A 42 -14.14 19.46 1.09
C TYR A 42 -15.65 19.39 1.34
N GLN A 43 -16.26 18.24 1.07
CA GLN A 43 -17.71 18.03 1.22
C GLN A 43 -18.02 17.00 2.31
N THR A 44 -19.27 16.98 2.74
CA THR A 44 -19.74 15.90 3.62
C THR A 44 -19.93 14.65 2.77
N LEU A 45 -19.16 13.61 3.08
CA LEU A 45 -19.29 12.33 2.41
C LEU A 45 -20.46 11.52 3.00
N PRO A 46 -21.19 10.75 2.16
CA PRO A 46 -22.25 9.87 2.62
C PRO A 46 -21.72 8.73 3.50
N ASN A 47 -22.64 8.03 4.17
CA ASN A 47 -22.35 6.71 4.75
C ASN A 47 -22.19 5.66 3.64
N LEU A 48 -21.70 4.46 4.00
CA LEU A 48 -21.42 3.40 3.02
C LEU A 48 -22.67 2.87 2.33
N ASP A 49 -23.83 2.83 2.99
CA ASP A 49 -25.12 2.48 2.37
C ASP A 49 -25.47 3.42 1.20
N THR A 50 -25.42 4.72 1.47
CA THR A 50 -25.70 5.73 0.45
C THR A 50 -24.63 5.69 -0.64
N LEU A 51 -23.35 5.56 -0.29
CA LEU A 51 -22.25 5.44 -1.25
C LEU A 51 -22.45 4.26 -2.22
N ALA A 52 -22.93 3.11 -1.71
CA ALA A 52 -23.18 1.90 -2.47
C ALA A 52 -24.33 2.01 -3.49
N THR A 53 -25.24 2.95 -3.27
CA THR A 53 -26.42 3.17 -4.11
C THR A 53 -26.31 4.41 -5.00
N LEU A 54 -25.20 5.15 -4.93
CA LEU A 54 -24.96 6.31 -5.79
C LEU A 54 -24.93 5.90 -7.27
N PRO A 55 -25.64 6.61 -8.15
CA PRO A 55 -25.52 6.42 -9.61
C PRO A 55 -24.08 6.56 -10.11
N ALA A 56 -23.29 7.43 -9.45
CA ALA A 56 -21.90 7.70 -9.77
C ALA A 56 -20.92 6.65 -9.23
N LEU A 57 -21.36 5.54 -8.61
CA LEU A 57 -20.45 4.51 -8.08
C LEU A 57 -19.45 3.98 -9.12
N ASN A 58 -19.86 3.92 -10.40
CA ASN A 58 -18.99 3.57 -11.52
C ASN A 58 -17.78 4.52 -11.63
N ASP A 59 -18.01 5.81 -11.46
CA ASP A 59 -16.97 6.84 -11.56
C ASP A 59 -16.01 6.81 -10.36
N LEU A 60 -16.52 6.42 -9.18
CA LEU A 60 -15.71 6.33 -7.97
C LEU A 60 -14.69 5.19 -8.00
N VAL A 61 -15.01 4.10 -8.69
CA VAL A 61 -14.11 2.94 -8.81
C VAL A 61 -13.28 2.99 -10.08
N ALA A 62 -13.57 3.91 -11.00
CA ALA A 62 -12.85 4.05 -12.26
C ALA A 62 -11.36 4.35 -12.04
N GLY A 63 -10.51 3.70 -12.83
CA GLY A 63 -9.05 3.82 -12.74
C GLY A 63 -8.43 3.17 -11.49
N THR A 64 -9.21 2.47 -10.67
CA THR A 64 -8.65 1.64 -9.59
C THR A 64 -8.04 0.36 -10.15
N TRP A 65 -7.12 -0.26 -9.41
CA TRP A 65 -6.43 -1.48 -9.84
C TRP A 65 -7.38 -2.64 -10.16
N ASN A 66 -8.54 -2.69 -9.49
CA ASN A 66 -9.59 -3.69 -9.69
C ASN A 66 -10.97 -3.02 -9.54
N GLU A 67 -11.45 -2.40 -10.61
CA GLU A 67 -12.69 -1.60 -10.59
C GLU A 67 -13.91 -2.43 -10.19
N GLU A 68 -14.05 -3.63 -10.75
CA GLU A 68 -15.18 -4.51 -10.46
C GLU A 68 -15.14 -5.06 -9.04
N GLY A 69 -13.96 -5.48 -8.56
CA GLY A 69 -13.79 -5.89 -7.16
C GLY A 69 -14.11 -4.77 -6.19
N ASN A 70 -13.65 -3.54 -6.48
CA ASN A 70 -13.98 -2.37 -5.66
C ASN A 70 -15.48 -2.02 -5.70
N ARG A 71 -16.13 -2.14 -6.87
CA ARG A 71 -17.58 -1.96 -7.00
C ARG A 71 -18.34 -2.90 -6.09
N GLN A 72 -18.06 -4.20 -6.20
CA GLN A 72 -18.70 -5.24 -5.39
C GLN A 72 -18.40 -5.04 -3.90
N LEU A 73 -17.18 -4.62 -3.57
CA LEU A 73 -16.78 -4.32 -2.19
C LEU A 73 -17.63 -3.21 -1.58
N VAL A 74 -17.78 -2.04 -2.24
CA VAL A 74 -18.60 -0.97 -1.64
C VAL A 74 -20.08 -1.37 -1.61
N GLN A 75 -20.58 -2.13 -2.59
CA GLN A 75 -21.94 -2.68 -2.55
C GLN A 75 -22.16 -3.61 -1.34
N HIS A 76 -21.25 -4.56 -1.10
CA HIS A 76 -21.37 -5.45 0.05
C HIS A 76 -21.22 -4.71 1.38
N LEU A 77 -20.28 -3.77 1.50
CA LEU A 77 -20.13 -2.96 2.71
C LEU A 77 -21.36 -2.07 2.98
N GLY A 78 -21.97 -1.50 1.94
CA GLY A 78 -23.19 -0.70 2.05
C GLY A 78 -24.43 -1.51 2.43
N GLN A 79 -24.44 -2.82 2.16
CA GLN A 79 -25.54 -3.71 2.54
C GLN A 79 -25.32 -4.39 3.89
N ALA A 80 -24.07 -4.53 4.34
CA ALA A 80 -23.71 -5.20 5.58
C ALA A 80 -24.16 -4.39 6.82
N PRO A 81 -25.01 -4.92 7.72
CA PRO A 81 -25.45 -4.21 8.93
C PRO A 81 -24.30 -3.68 9.80
N ARG A 82 -23.16 -4.37 9.78
CA ARG A 82 -21.94 -3.99 10.51
C ARG A 82 -21.25 -2.74 9.98
N PHE A 83 -21.43 -2.38 8.71
CA PHE A 83 -20.67 -1.31 8.04
C PHE A 83 -21.53 -0.28 7.29
N ARG A 84 -22.79 -0.58 6.98
CA ARG A 84 -23.66 0.29 6.18
C ARG A 84 -23.79 1.71 6.72
N ASP A 85 -23.78 1.86 8.05
CA ASP A 85 -23.88 3.15 8.74
C ASP A 85 -22.52 3.81 8.99
N ALA A 86 -21.42 3.23 8.51
CA ALA A 86 -20.11 3.84 8.65
C ALA A 86 -20.02 5.11 7.79
N HIS A 87 -19.53 6.20 8.37
CA HIS A 87 -19.39 7.50 7.71
C HIS A 87 -17.95 7.77 7.32
N ILE A 88 -17.71 8.29 6.11
CA ILE A 88 -16.42 8.87 5.77
C ILE A 88 -16.40 10.30 6.34
N LEU A 89 -15.62 10.51 7.40
CA LEU A 89 -15.55 11.79 8.10
C LEU A 89 -14.62 12.79 7.43
N ASN A 90 -13.59 12.28 6.74
CA ASN A 90 -12.60 13.11 6.09
C ASN A 90 -11.93 12.32 4.97
N TYR A 91 -11.65 13.01 3.86
CA TYR A 91 -10.85 12.52 2.75
C TYR A 91 -9.81 13.57 2.41
N LEU A 92 -8.58 13.14 2.14
CA LEU A 92 -7.52 14.01 1.68
C LEU A 92 -6.81 13.30 0.53
N ASN A 93 -6.69 13.98 -0.60
CA ASN A 93 -5.81 13.61 -1.70
C ASN A 93 -4.87 14.79 -1.98
N ARG A 94 -3.57 14.53 -1.96
CA ARG A 94 -2.52 15.50 -2.23
C ARG A 94 -1.56 14.92 -3.24
N GLN A 95 -1.36 15.67 -4.31
CA GLN A 95 -0.35 15.42 -5.32
C GLN A 95 0.54 16.66 -5.36
N ASP A 96 1.83 16.47 -5.12
CA ASP A 96 2.83 17.53 -5.19
C ASP A 96 4.00 16.99 -6.03
N PRO A 97 4.02 17.26 -7.35
CA PRO A 97 5.08 16.79 -8.23
C PRO A 97 6.47 17.29 -7.84
N ASP A 98 6.57 18.48 -7.25
CA ASP A 98 7.86 19.08 -6.85
C ASP A 98 8.45 18.34 -5.64
N GLN A 99 7.59 17.85 -4.75
CA GLN A 99 7.97 16.98 -3.63
C GLN A 99 7.93 15.49 -3.99
N GLU A 100 7.61 15.15 -5.24
CA GLU A 100 7.40 13.77 -5.71
C GLU A 100 6.36 13.03 -4.84
N GLN A 101 5.41 13.76 -4.26
CA GLN A 101 4.49 13.26 -3.26
C GLN A 101 3.16 12.85 -3.89
N GLN A 102 2.70 11.64 -3.57
CA GLN A 102 1.31 11.26 -3.74
C GLN A 102 0.78 10.63 -2.46
N PHE A 103 -0.04 11.42 -1.75
CA PHE A 103 -0.60 11.07 -0.46
C PHE A 103 -2.12 11.09 -0.51
N SER A 104 -2.76 9.97 -0.16
CA SER A 104 -4.21 9.92 -0.01
C SER A 104 -4.62 9.08 1.20
N VAL A 105 -5.58 9.60 1.94
CA VAL A 105 -6.04 9.02 3.20
C VAL A 105 -7.51 9.36 3.43
N MET A 106 -8.23 8.44 4.07
CA MET A 106 -9.57 8.69 4.58
C MET A 106 -9.73 8.27 6.03
N THR A 107 -10.64 8.94 6.74
CA THR A 107 -11.06 8.57 8.09
C THR A 107 -12.50 8.09 8.06
N LEU A 108 -12.73 6.85 8.48
CA LEU A 108 -14.03 6.23 8.61
C LEU A 108 -14.44 6.21 10.08
N GLN A 109 -15.67 6.63 10.39
CA GLN A 109 -16.32 6.33 11.66
C GLN A 109 -17.11 5.04 11.50
N LEU A 110 -16.65 3.98 12.16
CA LEU A 110 -17.26 2.65 12.07
C LEU A 110 -18.39 2.46 13.10
N ALA A 111 -18.27 3.15 14.23
CA ALA A 111 -19.24 3.18 15.32
C ALA A 111 -18.92 4.37 16.24
N PRO A 112 -19.78 4.73 17.23
CA PRO A 112 -19.45 5.77 18.19
C PRO A 112 -18.08 5.54 18.86
N GLN A 113 -17.18 6.51 18.68
CA GLN A 113 -15.79 6.50 19.19
C GLN A 113 -14.91 5.34 18.67
N ARG A 114 -15.25 4.78 17.50
CA ARG A 114 -14.47 3.74 16.82
C ARG A 114 -14.22 4.16 15.38
N TYR A 115 -12.94 4.28 15.02
CA TYR A 115 -12.53 4.83 13.73
C TYR A 115 -11.54 3.92 13.01
N TYR A 116 -11.46 4.08 11.69
CA TYR A 116 -10.43 3.48 10.84
C TYR A 116 -9.82 4.57 9.97
N ILE A 117 -8.49 4.73 10.00
CA ILE A 117 -7.77 5.60 9.07
C ILE A 117 -7.16 4.72 7.99
N ALA A 118 -7.68 4.85 6.77
CA ALA A 118 -7.27 4.08 5.61
C ALA A 118 -6.34 4.92 4.73
N PHE A 119 -5.09 4.48 4.60
CA PHE A 119 -4.12 5.09 3.68
C PHE A 119 -4.15 4.38 2.33
N ARG A 120 -4.22 5.17 1.25
CA ARG A 120 -4.16 4.65 -0.11
C ARG A 120 -2.73 4.28 -0.47
N GLY A 121 -2.58 3.17 -1.18
CA GLY A 121 -1.34 2.86 -1.89
C GLY A 121 -1.22 3.63 -3.20
N THR A 122 -0.33 3.18 -4.07
CA THR A 122 -0.11 3.77 -5.38
C THR A 122 -1.18 3.36 -6.40
N ARG A 123 -1.51 4.25 -7.34
CA ARG A 123 -2.39 4.02 -8.49
C ARG A 123 -1.56 3.79 -9.76
N ALA A 124 -0.66 2.80 -9.77
CA ALA A 124 0.08 2.32 -10.96
C ALA A 124 0.68 3.39 -11.91
N ASN A 125 0.90 4.62 -11.42
CA ASN A 125 1.47 5.73 -12.17
C ASN A 125 2.96 5.89 -11.82
N PHE A 126 3.73 6.61 -12.64
CA PHE A 126 5.18 6.65 -12.47
C PHE A 126 5.66 7.52 -11.28
N VAL A 127 4.93 8.57 -10.92
CA VAL A 127 5.24 9.43 -9.75
C VAL A 127 5.11 8.61 -8.46
N ASP A 128 4.04 7.83 -8.38
CA ASP A 128 3.74 6.93 -7.28
C ASP A 128 4.89 5.96 -6.96
N TRP A 129 5.49 5.39 -8.00
CA TRP A 129 6.57 4.42 -7.82
C TRP A 129 7.88 5.09 -7.38
N LYS A 130 8.09 6.36 -7.74
CA LYS A 130 9.29 7.10 -7.34
C LYS A 130 9.32 7.33 -5.84
N GLU A 131 8.25 7.85 -5.24
CA GLU A 131 8.21 8.05 -3.79
C GLU A 131 8.34 6.72 -3.01
N ASP A 132 7.85 5.62 -3.60
CA ASP A 132 8.00 4.29 -3.01
C ASP A 132 9.46 3.85 -2.93
N PHE A 133 10.29 4.20 -3.91
CA PHE A 133 11.72 3.97 -3.85
C PHE A 133 12.47 5.01 -3.02
N ASN A 134 11.95 6.24 -2.91
CA ASN A 134 12.53 7.25 -2.02
C ASN A 134 12.57 6.74 -0.56
N MET A 135 11.64 5.88 -0.16
CA MET A 135 11.67 5.20 1.15
C MET A 135 12.97 4.41 1.40
N THR A 136 13.69 3.97 0.37
CA THR A 136 14.91 3.15 0.49
C THR A 136 16.16 3.93 0.91
N TYR A 137 16.10 5.26 0.87
CA TYR A 137 17.24 6.15 1.13
C TYR A 137 16.91 7.45 1.86
N MET A 138 15.63 7.83 1.96
CA MET A 138 15.21 8.97 2.78
C MET A 138 14.90 8.51 4.21
N ASP A 139 15.24 9.36 5.19
CA ASP A 139 14.83 9.15 6.59
C ASP A 139 13.29 9.08 6.73
N ALA A 140 12.60 9.94 5.98
CA ALA A 140 11.15 9.95 5.86
C ALA A 140 10.72 10.56 4.52
N THR A 141 9.77 9.93 3.83
CA THR A 141 9.15 10.51 2.65
C THR A 141 8.13 11.59 3.03
N PRO A 142 7.82 12.55 2.14
CA PRO A 142 6.78 13.54 2.39
C PRO A 142 5.43 12.91 2.78
N SER A 143 5.03 11.80 2.13
CA SER A 143 3.83 11.05 2.49
C SER A 143 3.87 10.45 3.90
N GLN A 144 5.03 9.95 4.35
CA GLN A 144 5.21 9.43 5.71
C GLN A 144 5.03 10.53 6.77
N VAL A 145 5.62 11.70 6.53
CA VAL A 145 5.47 12.89 7.40
C VAL A 145 4.00 13.33 7.44
N ASP A 146 3.35 13.41 6.28
CA ASP A 146 1.95 13.79 6.16
C ASP A 146 1.01 12.77 6.82
N ALA A 147 1.32 11.48 6.73
CA ALA A 147 0.58 10.42 7.41
C ALA A 147 0.61 10.59 8.94
N ALA A 148 1.80 10.79 9.52
CA ALA A 148 1.94 11.02 10.96
C ALA A 148 1.21 12.28 11.43
N ARG A 149 1.29 13.37 10.65
CA ARG A 149 0.58 14.62 10.93
C ARG A 149 -0.94 14.43 10.84
N TYR A 150 -1.43 13.73 9.81
CA TYR A 150 -2.84 13.46 9.62
C TYR A 150 -3.43 12.66 10.79
N VAL A 151 -2.78 11.56 11.21
CA VAL A 151 -3.23 10.75 12.34
C VAL A 151 -3.36 11.58 13.60
N ARG A 152 -2.36 12.41 13.92
CA ARG A 152 -2.39 13.29 15.08
C ARG A 152 -3.61 14.22 15.04
N HIS A 153 -3.79 14.93 13.92
CA HIS A 153 -4.91 15.83 13.71
C HIS A 153 -6.28 15.13 13.86
N GLN A 154 -6.45 13.94 13.28
CA GLN A 154 -7.71 13.20 13.41
C GLN A 154 -7.98 12.75 14.85
N MET A 155 -6.94 12.30 15.56
CA MET A 155 -7.09 11.88 16.95
C MET A 155 -7.37 13.04 17.89
N ASP A 156 -6.83 14.23 17.63
CA ASP A 156 -7.14 15.44 18.41
C ASP A 156 -8.60 15.88 18.19
N ARG A 157 -9.10 15.76 16.95
CA ARG A 157 -10.48 16.13 16.59
C ARG A 157 -11.53 15.15 17.08
N TYR A 158 -11.24 13.84 17.04
CA TYR A 158 -12.24 12.80 17.31
C TYR A 158 -11.85 11.98 18.54
N PRO A 159 -12.60 12.05 19.66
CA PRO A 159 -12.35 11.23 20.83
C PRO A 159 -12.70 9.76 20.56
N GLY A 160 -11.88 8.83 21.04
CA GLY A 160 -12.09 7.39 20.83
C GLY A 160 -10.84 6.64 20.42
N ARG A 161 -11.05 5.44 19.86
CA ARG A 161 -10.00 4.49 19.48
C ARG A 161 -9.97 4.25 17.97
N PHE A 162 -8.77 4.01 17.44
CA PHE A 162 -8.51 4.00 16.00
C PHE A 162 -7.84 2.71 15.57
N TYR A 163 -8.26 2.20 14.42
CA TYR A 163 -7.44 1.33 13.60
C TYR A 163 -6.70 2.19 12.57
N LEU A 164 -5.46 1.83 12.28
CA LEU A 164 -4.71 2.41 11.15
C LEU A 164 -4.45 1.28 10.16
N GLY A 165 -4.55 1.54 8.87
CA GLY A 165 -4.13 0.53 7.92
C GLY A 165 -4.12 1.00 6.48
N GLY A 166 -3.54 0.17 5.63
CA GLY A 166 -3.47 0.43 4.22
C GLY A 166 -2.87 -0.73 3.48
N HIS A 167 -3.07 -0.72 2.17
CA HIS A 167 -2.50 -1.69 1.25
C HIS A 167 -1.34 -1.07 0.46
N SER A 168 -0.34 -1.89 0.11
CA SER A 168 0.84 -1.44 -0.61
C SER A 168 1.54 -0.30 0.15
N LYS A 169 1.93 0.79 -0.51
CA LYS A 169 2.45 2.01 0.16
C LYS A 169 1.62 2.44 1.38
N GLY A 170 0.29 2.34 1.34
CA GLY A 170 -0.57 2.72 2.46
C GLY A 170 -0.29 1.93 3.75
N GLY A 171 0.14 0.67 3.64
CA GLY A 171 0.50 -0.17 4.79
C GLY A 171 1.80 0.31 5.47
N ASN A 172 2.75 0.81 4.67
CA ASN A 172 3.94 1.48 5.17
C ASN A 172 3.58 2.78 5.90
N LEU A 173 2.76 3.64 5.27
CA LEU A 173 2.31 4.91 5.86
C LEU A 173 1.59 4.71 7.20
N ALA A 174 0.74 3.69 7.31
CA ALA A 174 0.07 3.34 8.55
C ALA A 174 1.05 2.96 9.67
N THR A 175 2.03 2.10 9.35
CA THR A 175 3.08 1.68 10.29
C THR A 175 3.96 2.86 10.70
N TYR A 176 4.42 3.67 9.73
CA TYR A 176 5.24 4.85 9.99
C TYR A 176 4.51 5.84 10.90
N ALA A 177 3.25 6.16 10.60
CA ALA A 177 2.44 7.11 11.35
C ALA A 177 2.24 6.67 12.81
N TYR A 178 2.08 5.37 13.07
CA TYR A 178 1.99 4.83 14.43
C TYR A 178 3.31 4.99 15.20
N LEU A 179 4.44 4.59 14.61
CA LEU A 179 5.73 4.62 15.30
C LEU A 179 6.20 6.04 15.61
N HIS A 180 5.87 6.99 14.75
CA HIS A 180 6.20 8.41 14.92
C HIS A 180 5.11 9.20 15.65
N ALA A 181 4.08 8.53 16.14
CA ALA A 181 3.07 9.13 16.99
C ALA A 181 3.56 9.20 18.46
N GLY A 182 3.17 10.25 19.17
CA GLY A 182 3.47 10.36 20.60
C GLY A 182 2.74 9.30 21.43
N PRO A 183 3.20 9.00 22.67
CA PRO A 183 2.63 7.93 23.50
C PRO A 183 1.12 8.03 23.73
N THR A 184 0.58 9.26 23.81
CA THR A 184 -0.87 9.50 23.96
C THR A 184 -1.66 9.04 22.74
N THR A 185 -1.15 9.28 21.54
CA THR A 185 -1.76 8.84 20.28
C THR A 185 -1.65 7.33 20.14
N GLN A 186 -0.46 6.74 20.42
CA GLN A 186 -0.25 5.29 20.34
C GLN A 186 -1.20 4.50 21.24
N ARG A 187 -1.46 4.96 22.49
CA ARG A 187 -2.42 4.31 23.42
C ARG A 187 -3.85 4.22 22.89
N ARG A 188 -4.22 5.07 21.92
CA ARG A 188 -5.56 5.11 21.33
C ARG A 188 -5.68 4.24 20.07
N VAL A 189 -4.55 3.75 19.55
CA VAL A 189 -4.52 2.81 18.44
C VAL A 189 -4.89 1.41 18.96
N ILE A 190 -5.80 0.74 18.26
CA ILE A 190 -6.22 -0.63 18.57
C ILE A 190 -5.26 -1.60 17.89
N ALA A 191 -5.03 -1.39 16.59
CA ALA A 191 -4.14 -2.15 15.76
C ALA A 191 -3.76 -1.33 14.51
N VAL A 192 -2.61 -1.67 13.93
CA VAL A 192 -2.08 -1.12 12.69
C VAL A 192 -1.93 -2.26 11.70
N TYR A 193 -2.41 -2.11 10.48
CA TYR A 193 -2.33 -3.15 9.46
C TYR A 193 -1.54 -2.68 8.24
N ASN A 194 -0.44 -3.38 7.99
CA ASN A 194 0.34 -3.27 6.78
C ASN A 194 -0.01 -4.44 5.84
N LEU A 195 -0.83 -4.17 4.83
CA LEU A 195 -1.30 -5.18 3.88
C LEU A 195 -0.41 -5.14 2.65
N ASP A 196 0.55 -6.07 2.60
CA ASP A 196 1.53 -6.23 1.53
C ASP A 196 2.31 -4.96 1.16
N GLY A 197 2.48 -4.06 2.12
CA GLY A 197 3.28 -2.85 1.96
C GLY A 197 4.73 -3.04 2.38
N PRO A 198 5.65 -2.21 1.83
CA PRO A 198 7.07 -2.29 2.15
C PRO A 198 7.32 -2.08 3.65
N GLY A 199 8.42 -2.66 4.14
CA GLY A 199 8.93 -2.40 5.49
C GLY A 199 9.49 -0.99 5.64
N LEU A 200 9.91 -0.64 6.85
CA LEU A 200 10.49 0.69 7.15
C LEU A 200 12.03 0.71 7.04
N GLY A 201 12.66 -0.36 6.56
CA GLY A 201 14.13 -0.46 6.49
C GLY A 201 14.82 -0.72 7.83
N ALA A 202 14.09 -0.65 8.94
CA ALA A 202 14.57 -0.92 10.29
C ALA A 202 13.69 -1.97 10.99
N PRO A 203 14.24 -2.69 12.00
CA PRO A 203 13.44 -3.51 12.90
C PRO A 203 12.37 -2.68 13.60
N LEU A 204 11.18 -3.25 13.77
CA LEU A 204 10.13 -2.63 14.58
C LEU A 204 10.50 -2.73 16.07
N PRO A 205 10.24 -1.70 16.88
CA PRO A 205 10.44 -1.77 18.32
C PRO A 205 9.52 -2.83 18.93
N ALA A 206 9.97 -3.49 20.00
CA ALA A 206 9.17 -4.52 20.67
C ALA A 206 7.79 -4.03 21.14
N SER A 207 7.65 -2.72 21.43
CA SER A 207 6.37 -2.08 21.77
C SER A 207 5.34 -2.08 20.63
N ALA A 208 5.76 -2.34 19.40
CA ALA A 208 4.88 -2.49 18.24
C ALA A 208 4.37 -3.93 18.07
N ASN A 209 4.97 -4.91 18.75
CA ASN A 209 4.56 -6.31 18.65
C ASN A 209 3.13 -6.47 19.18
N GLY A 210 2.29 -7.17 18.42
CA GLY A 210 0.86 -7.34 18.74
C GLY A 210 -0.01 -6.11 18.50
N ILE A 211 0.57 -5.00 18.04
CA ILE A 211 -0.17 -3.81 17.58
C ILE A 211 -0.04 -3.66 16.06
N VAL A 212 1.18 -3.78 15.53
CA VAL A 212 1.45 -3.76 14.09
C VAL A 212 1.35 -5.17 13.56
N HIS A 213 0.40 -5.38 12.65
CA HIS A 213 0.16 -6.63 11.95
C HIS A 213 0.51 -6.45 10.48
N LYS A 214 1.47 -7.23 9.99
CA LYS A 214 1.82 -7.25 8.58
C LYS A 214 1.36 -8.55 7.94
N LEU A 215 0.63 -8.43 6.83
CA LEU A 215 0.17 -9.57 6.04
C LEU A 215 0.76 -9.47 4.64
N VAL A 216 1.33 -10.56 4.14
CA VAL A 216 1.89 -10.63 2.78
C VAL A 216 1.38 -11.89 2.07
N PRO A 217 1.08 -11.86 0.77
CA PRO A 217 0.76 -13.06 0.02
C PRO A 217 1.97 -13.99 -0.08
N GLN A 218 1.71 -15.27 -0.32
CA GLN A 218 2.74 -16.31 -0.44
C GLN A 218 3.86 -15.99 -1.46
N ASN A 219 3.55 -15.25 -2.53
CA ASN A 219 4.53 -14.74 -3.50
C ASN A 219 4.63 -13.21 -3.46
N SER A 220 4.82 -12.63 -2.27
CA SER A 220 5.04 -11.19 -2.13
C SER A 220 6.41 -10.77 -2.63
N VAL A 221 6.44 -9.67 -3.38
CA VAL A 221 7.67 -8.92 -3.72
C VAL A 221 7.61 -7.55 -3.07
N ILE A 222 6.49 -6.84 -3.22
CA ILE A 222 6.30 -5.47 -2.72
C ILE A 222 6.37 -5.43 -1.19
N GLY A 223 5.61 -6.29 -0.50
CA GLY A 223 5.64 -6.37 0.95
C GLY A 223 6.99 -6.80 1.52
N MET A 224 7.87 -7.37 0.70
CA MET A 224 9.20 -7.82 1.14
C MET A 224 10.29 -6.76 0.94
N ILE A 225 10.00 -5.68 0.19
CA ILE A 225 10.91 -4.54 0.06
C ILE A 225 11.14 -3.93 1.45
N MET A 226 12.42 -3.74 1.81
CA MET A 226 12.84 -3.15 3.08
C MET A 226 12.32 -3.87 4.34
N GLU A 227 11.89 -5.12 4.22
CA GLU A 227 11.41 -5.92 5.33
C GLU A 227 12.58 -6.52 6.11
N ARG A 228 12.74 -6.11 7.38
CA ARG A 228 13.85 -6.51 8.28
C ARG A 228 13.41 -7.24 9.55
N THR A 229 12.10 -7.31 9.81
CA THR A 229 11.57 -7.78 11.09
C THR A 229 11.27 -9.27 11.12
N HIS A 230 11.06 -9.89 9.94
CA HIS A 230 10.47 -11.23 9.80
C HIS A 230 9.13 -11.38 10.55
N ASN A 231 8.52 -10.27 10.96
CA ASN A 231 7.30 -10.21 11.75
C ASN A 231 6.13 -9.91 10.82
N PHE A 232 5.78 -10.90 10.02
CA PHE A 232 4.63 -10.86 9.12
C PHE A 232 3.98 -12.23 9.04
N GLN A 233 2.69 -12.23 8.72
CA GLN A 233 1.92 -13.44 8.45
C GLN A 233 1.77 -13.63 6.94
N VAL A 234 1.87 -14.87 6.48
CA VAL A 234 1.77 -15.19 5.06
C VAL A 234 0.37 -15.68 4.75
N VAL A 235 -0.32 -15.00 3.84
CA VAL A 235 -1.66 -15.39 3.38
C VAL A 235 -1.58 -16.15 2.06
N GLN A 236 -2.39 -17.19 1.94
CA GLN A 236 -2.57 -17.92 0.69
C GLN A 236 -3.36 -17.05 -0.30
N SER A 237 -2.96 -17.08 -1.57
CA SER A 237 -3.66 -16.37 -2.64
C SER A 237 -4.08 -17.35 -3.73
N THR A 238 -5.26 -17.12 -4.32
CA THR A 238 -5.76 -17.87 -5.48
C THR A 238 -5.12 -17.43 -6.79
N ALA A 239 -4.51 -16.24 -6.83
CA ALA A 239 -3.78 -15.74 -7.99
C ALA A 239 -2.33 -16.25 -8.08
N HIS A 240 -1.69 -15.99 -9.23
CA HIS A 240 -0.31 -16.37 -9.51
C HIS A 240 0.57 -15.15 -9.80
N GLY A 241 1.84 -15.24 -9.41
CA GLY A 241 2.86 -14.21 -9.65
C GLY A 241 2.51 -12.86 -8.99
N PRO A 242 2.80 -11.72 -9.62
CA PRO A 242 2.61 -10.40 -9.02
C PRO A 242 1.14 -10.03 -8.78
N ARG A 243 0.19 -10.76 -9.40
CA ARG A 243 -1.25 -10.53 -9.15
C ARG A 243 -1.68 -10.88 -7.72
N GLN A 244 -0.86 -11.62 -6.97
CA GLN A 244 -1.14 -11.91 -5.57
C GLN A 244 -1.05 -10.68 -4.66
N HIS A 245 -0.44 -9.59 -5.15
CA HIS A 245 -0.50 -8.30 -4.47
C HIS A 245 -1.93 -7.79 -4.32
N ASP A 246 -2.84 -8.17 -5.22
CA ASP A 246 -4.26 -7.79 -5.12
C ASP A 246 -4.95 -8.52 -3.94
N PRO A 247 -5.41 -7.81 -2.88
CA PRO A 247 -6.06 -8.43 -1.74
C PRO A 247 -7.36 -9.15 -2.07
N PHE A 248 -8.02 -8.84 -3.19
CA PHE A 248 -9.21 -9.56 -3.64
C PHE A 248 -8.93 -11.04 -3.96
N THR A 249 -7.67 -11.42 -4.17
CA THR A 249 -7.29 -12.80 -4.48
C THR A 249 -6.87 -13.59 -3.25
N TRP A 250 -6.86 -13.00 -2.06
CA TRP A 250 -6.43 -13.65 -0.83
C TRP A 250 -7.51 -14.63 -0.36
N ALA A 251 -7.09 -15.86 -0.07
CA ALA A 251 -7.98 -16.94 0.29
C ALA A 251 -8.50 -16.76 1.72
N VAL A 252 -9.81 -16.93 1.88
CA VAL A 252 -10.53 -16.82 3.15
C VAL A 252 -11.03 -18.18 3.59
N ARG A 253 -11.02 -18.41 4.91
CA ARG A 253 -11.72 -19.50 5.58
C ARG A 253 -12.43 -18.95 6.82
N ASP A 254 -13.74 -19.14 6.88
CA ASP A 254 -14.59 -18.62 7.95
C ASP A 254 -14.44 -17.10 8.12
N ASN A 255 -13.90 -16.65 9.25
CA ASN A 255 -13.74 -15.24 9.62
C ASN A 255 -12.29 -14.75 9.53
N ASP A 256 -11.40 -15.46 8.83
CA ASP A 256 -9.98 -15.09 8.70
C ASP A 256 -9.37 -15.50 7.35
N PHE A 257 -8.18 -15.01 7.05
CA PHE A 257 -7.41 -15.47 5.90
C PHE A 257 -6.88 -16.89 6.11
N VAL A 258 -6.62 -17.59 5.02
CA VAL A 258 -5.89 -18.86 5.05
C VAL A 258 -4.40 -18.55 5.13
N TYR A 259 -3.76 -18.94 6.23
CA TYR A 259 -2.34 -18.68 6.46
C TYR A 259 -1.44 -19.84 6.02
N LEU A 260 -0.24 -19.48 5.58
CA LEU A 260 0.87 -20.40 5.29
C LEU A 260 2.03 -20.14 6.25
N PRO A 261 2.89 -21.15 6.51
CA PRO A 261 4.00 -20.99 7.44
C PRO A 261 5.08 -20.03 6.92
N THR A 262 5.31 -19.97 5.61
CA THR A 262 6.36 -19.14 5.00
C THR A 262 5.94 -18.66 3.62
N THR A 263 6.61 -17.62 3.12
CA THR A 263 6.56 -17.23 1.70
C THR A 263 7.24 -18.29 0.85
N SER A 264 7.01 -18.26 -0.46
CA SER A 264 7.65 -19.18 -1.41
C SER A 264 9.16 -18.94 -1.53
N ALA A 265 9.89 -19.96 -1.97
CA ALA A 265 11.33 -19.84 -2.25
C ALA A 265 11.65 -18.71 -3.23
N LEU A 266 10.77 -18.46 -4.22
CA LEU A 266 10.93 -17.35 -5.16
C LEU A 266 10.82 -15.99 -4.47
N SER A 267 9.82 -15.82 -3.60
CA SER A 267 9.65 -14.59 -2.80
C SER A 267 10.83 -14.36 -1.85
N GLN A 268 11.29 -15.43 -1.17
CA GLN A 268 12.46 -15.36 -0.30
C GLN A 268 13.75 -15.01 -1.08
N HIS A 269 13.94 -15.59 -2.26
CA HIS A 269 15.08 -15.26 -3.12
C HIS A 269 15.00 -13.81 -3.60
N ALA A 270 13.84 -13.37 -4.11
CA ALA A 270 13.62 -11.99 -4.52
C ALA A 270 13.87 -11.00 -3.37
N GLN A 271 13.39 -11.30 -2.16
CA GLN A 271 13.67 -10.50 -0.97
C GLN A 271 15.17 -10.39 -0.70
N ARG A 272 15.90 -11.52 -0.70
CA ARG A 272 17.35 -11.52 -0.48
C ARG A 272 18.06 -10.68 -1.54
N THR A 273 17.72 -10.87 -2.81
CA THR A 273 18.29 -10.08 -3.91
C THR A 273 18.03 -8.59 -3.73
N ILE A 274 16.78 -8.20 -3.48
CA ILE A 274 16.40 -6.79 -3.33
C ILE A 274 17.12 -6.17 -2.13
N ASN A 275 17.13 -6.86 -0.98
CA ASN A 275 17.82 -6.36 0.21
C ASN A 275 19.34 -6.23 -0.02
N LEU A 276 19.99 -7.24 -0.60
CA LEU A 276 21.42 -7.17 -0.95
C LEU A 276 21.72 -6.03 -1.93
N TRP A 277 20.85 -5.86 -2.92
CA TRP A 277 21.00 -4.79 -3.90
C TRP A 277 20.87 -3.41 -3.26
N VAL A 278 19.81 -3.18 -2.49
CA VAL A 278 19.60 -1.92 -1.76
C VAL A 278 20.74 -1.67 -0.78
N ASP A 279 21.23 -2.69 -0.07
CA ASP A 279 22.33 -2.55 0.90
C ASP A 279 23.70 -2.33 0.25
N SER A 280 23.86 -2.65 -1.05
CA SER A 280 25.13 -2.46 -1.77
C SER A 280 25.36 -1.01 -2.25
N MET A 281 24.33 -0.17 -2.22
CA MET A 281 24.37 1.24 -2.63
C MET A 281 24.38 2.16 -1.41
N ASP A 282 25.18 3.23 -1.47
CA ASP A 282 24.95 4.37 -0.59
C ASP A 282 23.70 5.16 -1.03
N ASP A 283 23.18 6.01 -0.13
CA ASP A 283 21.94 6.73 -0.37
C ASP A 283 22.03 7.72 -1.55
N ALA A 284 23.22 8.30 -1.77
CA ALA A 284 23.47 9.16 -2.93
C ALA A 284 23.37 8.37 -4.24
N THR A 285 23.90 7.15 -4.29
CA THR A 285 23.83 6.25 -5.44
C THR A 285 22.40 5.79 -5.69
N LYS A 286 21.65 5.41 -4.65
CA LYS A 286 20.22 5.05 -4.77
C LYS A 286 19.39 6.21 -5.34
N ALA A 287 19.60 7.42 -4.82
CA ALA A 287 18.90 8.61 -5.29
C ALA A 287 19.24 8.92 -6.75
N ALA A 288 20.52 8.90 -7.11
CA ALA A 288 20.98 9.12 -8.49
C ALA A 288 20.39 8.08 -9.46
N ALA A 289 20.42 6.80 -9.06
CA ALA A 289 19.84 5.68 -9.81
C ALA A 289 18.38 5.88 -10.17
N LEU A 290 17.59 6.21 -9.15
CA LEU A 290 16.16 6.38 -9.27
C LEU A 290 15.83 7.62 -10.10
N ASN A 291 16.57 8.71 -9.89
CA ASN A 291 16.43 9.94 -10.68
C ASN A 291 16.80 9.72 -12.15
N ALA A 292 17.83 8.92 -12.44
CA ALA A 292 18.18 8.52 -13.80
C ALA A 292 17.05 7.69 -14.44
N ALA A 293 16.58 6.64 -13.75
CA ALA A 293 15.47 5.80 -14.22
C ALA A 293 14.19 6.62 -14.47
N TYR A 294 13.89 7.57 -13.60
CA TYR A 294 12.73 8.45 -13.72
C TYR A 294 12.84 9.42 -14.91
N ARG A 295 13.99 10.06 -15.12
CA ARG A 295 14.24 10.93 -16.29
C ARG A 295 14.06 10.17 -17.61
N ILE A 296 14.56 8.93 -17.67
CA ILE A 296 14.40 8.05 -18.84
C ILE A 296 12.92 7.78 -19.13
N ILE A 297 12.13 7.50 -18.09
CA ILE A 297 10.69 7.24 -18.22
C ILE A 297 9.94 8.52 -18.64
N GLN A 298 10.28 9.69 -18.07
CA GLN A 298 9.68 10.98 -18.46
C GLN A 298 9.93 11.38 -19.92
N GLN A 299 11.03 10.89 -20.51
CA GLN A 299 11.33 11.09 -21.94
C GLN A 299 10.49 10.18 -22.86
N THR A 300 9.74 9.23 -22.30
CA THR A 300 8.80 8.41 -23.05
C THR A 300 7.39 9.00 -22.92
N GLU A 301 6.56 8.93 -23.97
CA GLU A 301 5.14 9.33 -23.92
C GLU A 301 4.26 8.39 -23.06
N VAL A 302 4.88 7.48 -22.30
CA VAL A 302 4.19 6.47 -21.50
C VAL A 302 3.88 7.07 -20.14
N SER A 303 2.60 7.09 -19.77
CA SER A 303 2.12 7.74 -18.53
C SER A 303 1.86 6.77 -17.39
N THR A 304 1.75 5.46 -17.69
CA THR A 304 1.45 4.41 -16.71
C THR A 304 2.30 3.14 -16.86
N LEU A 305 2.48 2.39 -15.77
CA LEU A 305 3.15 1.07 -15.79
C LEU A 305 2.40 0.05 -16.65
N THR A 306 1.09 0.19 -16.78
CA THR A 306 0.22 -0.67 -17.61
C THR A 306 0.51 -0.49 -19.10
N GLU A 307 0.69 0.75 -19.56
CA GLU A 307 1.09 1.05 -20.95
C GLU A 307 2.49 0.52 -21.25
N LEU A 308 3.44 0.69 -20.32
CA LEU A 308 4.80 0.18 -20.44
C LEU A 308 4.85 -1.35 -20.57
N ARG A 309 4.00 -2.05 -19.80
CA ARG A 309 3.89 -3.51 -19.85
C ARG A 309 3.24 -4.02 -21.15
N ARG A 310 2.21 -3.34 -21.66
CA ARG A 310 1.53 -3.72 -22.90
C ARG A 310 2.48 -3.70 -24.10
N ASN A 311 3.43 -2.77 -24.10
CA ASN A 311 4.38 -2.56 -25.20
C ASN A 311 5.82 -2.87 -24.79
N PHE A 312 6.08 -3.90 -23.98
CA PHE A 312 7.40 -4.16 -23.38
C PHE A 312 8.59 -4.16 -24.37
N PRO A 313 8.54 -4.80 -25.56
CA PRO A 313 9.67 -4.76 -26.51
C PRO A 313 9.96 -3.35 -27.03
N GLN A 314 8.90 -2.57 -27.30
CA GLN A 314 9.01 -1.20 -27.78
C GLN A 314 9.45 -0.25 -26.64
N SER A 315 8.94 -0.48 -25.42
CA SER A 315 9.31 0.26 -24.22
C SER A 315 10.76 0.00 -23.81
N ALA A 316 11.24 -1.24 -23.91
CA ALA A 316 12.64 -1.58 -23.68
C ALA A 316 13.54 -0.91 -24.73
N LYS A 317 13.12 -0.86 -26.00
CA LYS A 317 13.84 -0.13 -27.05
C LYS A 317 13.88 1.36 -26.76
N LEU A 318 12.78 1.96 -26.31
CA LEU A 318 12.71 3.38 -25.93
C LEU A 318 13.59 3.68 -24.70
N ILE A 319 13.58 2.82 -23.68
CA ILE A 319 14.48 2.93 -22.51
C ILE A 319 15.94 2.87 -22.94
N VAL A 320 16.31 1.92 -23.81
CA VAL A 320 17.68 1.81 -24.35
C VAL A 320 18.04 3.05 -25.18
N GLN A 321 17.13 3.55 -26.02
CA GLN A 321 17.37 4.76 -26.82
C GLN A 321 17.51 6.01 -25.94
N ALA A 322 16.66 6.19 -24.93
CA ALA A 322 16.75 7.27 -23.95
C ALA A 322 18.04 7.18 -23.12
N LEU A 323 18.48 5.96 -22.74
CA LEU A 323 19.78 5.71 -22.12
C LEU A 323 20.96 6.10 -23.03
N HIS A 324 20.84 5.93 -24.35
CA HIS A 324 21.86 6.37 -25.30
C HIS A 324 21.85 7.87 -25.57
N GLN A 325 20.74 8.55 -25.28
CA GLN A 325 20.55 9.99 -25.51
C GLN A 325 20.74 10.83 -24.24
N THR A 326 20.82 10.20 -23.07
CA THR A 326 21.12 10.88 -21.81
C THR A 326 22.60 11.25 -21.69
N ASP A 327 22.93 12.15 -20.78
CA ASP A 327 24.31 12.56 -20.55
C ASP A 327 25.16 11.42 -19.96
N ALA A 328 26.48 11.49 -20.15
CA ALA A 328 27.39 10.43 -19.75
C ALA A 328 27.38 10.17 -18.23
N ALA A 329 27.09 11.17 -17.40
CA ALA A 329 27.00 10.98 -15.95
C ALA A 329 25.76 10.13 -15.61
N THR A 330 24.59 10.49 -16.15
CA THR A 330 23.34 9.74 -15.98
C THR A 330 23.46 8.30 -16.52
N TYR A 331 24.14 8.09 -17.65
CA TYR A 331 24.39 6.74 -18.17
C TYR A 331 25.28 5.90 -17.24
N ASN A 332 26.35 6.50 -16.70
CA ASN A 332 27.26 5.81 -15.79
C ASN A 332 26.60 5.47 -14.45
N GLU A 333 25.77 6.37 -13.91
CA GLU A 333 24.94 6.11 -12.73
C GLU A 333 24.03 4.91 -12.95
N TRP A 334 23.28 4.89 -14.06
CA TRP A 334 22.38 3.79 -14.39
C TRP A 334 23.13 2.47 -14.60
N ARG A 335 24.31 2.51 -15.24
CA ARG A 335 25.18 1.34 -15.42
C ARG A 335 25.69 0.78 -14.08
N ALA A 336 26.11 1.64 -13.16
CA ALA A 336 26.58 1.22 -11.84
C ALA A 336 25.47 0.49 -11.07
N VAL A 337 24.25 1.01 -11.14
CA VAL A 337 23.06 0.44 -10.47
C VAL A 337 22.72 -0.95 -11.01
N MET A 338 22.74 -1.10 -12.34
CA MET A 338 22.50 -2.40 -12.97
C MET A 338 23.60 -3.41 -12.67
N GLN A 339 24.86 -2.98 -12.60
CA GLN A 339 25.97 -3.84 -12.20
C GLN A 339 25.79 -4.35 -10.76
N GLN A 340 25.33 -3.49 -9.86
CA GLN A 340 25.06 -3.88 -8.47
C GLN A 340 23.84 -4.80 -8.36
N LEU A 341 22.78 -4.60 -9.16
CA LEU A 341 21.64 -5.52 -9.23
C LEU A 341 22.07 -6.91 -9.72
N ILE A 342 22.92 -6.98 -10.74
CA ILE A 342 23.50 -8.24 -11.24
C ILE A 342 24.36 -8.90 -10.15
N GLY A 343 25.17 -8.12 -9.43
CA GLY A 343 25.96 -8.62 -8.30
C GLY A 343 25.09 -9.24 -7.20
N ALA A 344 24.01 -8.56 -6.81
CA ALA A 344 23.06 -9.05 -5.81
C ALA A 344 22.32 -10.32 -6.27
N LEU A 345 21.94 -10.40 -7.56
CA LEU A 345 21.35 -11.61 -8.15
C LEU A 345 22.29 -12.81 -8.07
N LEU A 346 23.58 -12.61 -8.36
CA LEU A 346 24.59 -13.67 -8.27
C LEU A 346 24.86 -14.08 -6.81
N ALA A 347 24.98 -13.13 -5.89
CA ALA A 347 25.23 -13.40 -4.47
C ALA A 347 24.07 -14.16 -3.81
N SER A 348 22.83 -13.82 -4.15
CA SER A 348 21.63 -14.45 -3.59
C SER A 348 21.37 -15.91 -4.04
N ARG A 349 22.15 -16.43 -5.00
CA ARG A 349 22.10 -17.84 -5.46
C ARG A 349 22.97 -18.79 -4.63
N ASN A 350 23.93 -18.27 -3.86
CA ASN A 350 24.92 -19.06 -3.12
C ASN A 350 24.50 -19.34 -1.65
N HIS A 351 23.25 -19.04 -1.31
CA HIS A 351 22.60 -19.28 -0.01
C HIS A 351 21.20 -19.84 -0.23
#